data_AF-A0A932QER4-F1
#
_entry.id   AF-A0A932QER4-F1
#
_cell.length_a   1.000
_cell.length_b   1.000
_cell.length_c   1.000
_cell.angle_alpha   90.00
_cell.angle_beta   90.00
_cell.angle_gamma   90.00
#
_symmetry.space_group_name_H-M   'P 1'
#
loop_
_entity.id
_entity.type
_entity.pdbx_description
1 polymer ?
#
loop_
_entity_poly.entity_id
_entity_poly.type
_entity_poly.pdbx_seq_one_letter_code
_entity_poly.pdbx_strand_id
1 'polypeptide(L)'
;MSGIALGLALVAVTVRPVAAQNEMIGFDKVHELLAGKQTRAAAYAMQEVSVDFRKELGRCHDEAIGGRMMQTEPRIDGLGAKIASGAVSAAALDKEFGEIDHLLAEHHQQLAAEGFSRPRFTKMETVARDVSLAAQYLARSSRWVKQPLASDMQKAVDDALAIAKQLAADPGNPPVETPAVIDALGVAVKRPMRVAQGGSTP
;
A
#
# COMPACT_ATOMS: atom_id res chain seq x y z
N MET A 1 29.37 -47.03 -38.28
CA MET A 1 30.01 -45.80 -37.74
C MET A 1 28.89 -44.87 -37.32
N SER A 2 28.51 -44.93 -36.04
CA SER A 2 27.39 -44.16 -35.47
C SER A 2 27.93 -42.86 -34.90
N GLY A 3 27.54 -41.72 -35.49
CA GLY A 3 27.81 -40.40 -34.95
C GLY A 3 26.64 -39.95 -34.07
N ILE A 4 26.89 -39.78 -32.78
CA ILE A 4 25.92 -39.26 -31.80
C ILE A 4 25.98 -37.73 -31.87
N ALA A 5 24.88 -37.10 -32.31
CA ALA A 5 24.71 -35.65 -32.23
C ALA A 5 24.28 -35.26 -30.82
N LEU A 6 25.16 -34.56 -30.11
CA LEU A 6 24.91 -34.00 -28.78
C LEU A 6 24.16 -32.66 -28.95
N GLY A 7 22.85 -32.67 -28.73
CA GLY A 7 22.03 -31.46 -28.72
C GLY A 7 22.23 -30.67 -27.44
N LEU A 8 22.96 -29.55 -27.52
CA LEU A 8 23.08 -28.59 -26.44
C LEU A 8 21.78 -27.77 -26.35
N ALA A 9 20.89 -28.13 -25.42
CA ALA A 9 19.72 -27.32 -25.12
C ALA A 9 20.15 -26.11 -24.26
N LEU A 10 20.26 -24.94 -24.89
CA LEU A 10 20.37 -23.67 -24.17
C LEU A 10 19.05 -23.38 -23.45
N VAL A 11 19.04 -23.57 -22.13
CA VAL A 11 17.98 -23.04 -21.27
C VAL A 11 18.19 -21.53 -21.18
N ALA A 12 17.45 -20.78 -21.99
CA ALA A 12 17.34 -19.34 -21.84
C ALA A 12 16.62 -19.06 -20.51
N VAL A 13 17.38 -18.78 -19.46
CA VAL A 13 16.84 -18.16 -18.24
C VAL A 13 16.38 -16.77 -18.65
N THR A 14 15.09 -16.64 -18.93
CA THR A 14 14.46 -15.33 -19.10
C THR A 14 14.44 -14.69 -17.73
N VAL A 15 15.44 -13.85 -17.46
CA VAL A 15 15.41 -12.90 -16.34
C VAL A 15 14.24 -11.98 -16.66
N ARG A 16 13.07 -12.26 -16.08
CA ARG A 16 11.95 -11.33 -16.14
C ARG A 16 12.47 -10.00 -15.60
N PRO A 17 12.34 -8.89 -16.32
CA PRO A 17 12.63 -7.60 -15.72
C PRO A 17 11.74 -7.52 -14.48
N VAL A 18 12.37 -7.34 -13.32
CA VAL A 18 11.66 -6.91 -12.12
C VAL A 18 11.19 -5.51 -12.44
N ALA A 19 10.04 -5.41 -13.13
CA ALA A 19 9.19 -4.25 -12.97
C ALA A 19 9.04 -4.13 -11.47
N ALA A 20 9.59 -3.06 -10.89
CA ALA A 20 9.39 -2.75 -9.49
C ALA A 20 7.88 -2.72 -9.29
N GLN A 21 7.33 -3.85 -8.82
CA GLN A 21 5.94 -3.89 -8.41
C GLN A 21 5.91 -2.87 -7.27
N ASN A 22 4.99 -1.91 -7.38
CA ASN A 22 4.70 -1.00 -6.27
C ASN A 22 4.09 -1.87 -5.17
N GLU A 23 4.94 -2.56 -4.43
CA GLU A 23 4.53 -3.60 -3.51
C GLU A 23 4.00 -2.91 -2.27
N MET A 24 2.69 -3.03 -2.08
CA MET A 24 2.07 -2.62 -0.84
C MET A 24 2.60 -3.48 0.31
N ILE A 25 2.66 -2.91 1.51
CA ILE A 25 2.97 -3.65 2.73
C ILE A 25 2.06 -4.87 2.85
N GLY A 26 2.66 -6.01 3.20
CA GLY A 26 2.11 -7.38 3.07
C GLY A 26 0.96 -7.81 3.99
N PHE A 27 0.05 -6.91 4.38
CA PHE A 27 -1.09 -7.26 5.24
C PHE A 27 -1.98 -8.39 4.66
N ASP A 28 -2.19 -8.40 3.35
CA ASP A 28 -2.96 -9.46 2.67
C ASP A 28 -2.35 -10.85 2.93
N LYS A 29 -1.02 -10.94 2.98
CA LYS A 29 -0.32 -12.20 3.25
C LYS A 29 -0.53 -12.66 4.68
N VAL A 30 -0.47 -11.74 5.64
CA VAL A 30 -0.73 -12.04 7.06
C VAL A 30 -2.15 -12.60 7.20
N HIS A 31 -3.14 -11.96 6.57
CA HIS A 31 -4.53 -12.40 6.62
C HIS A 31 -4.76 -13.76 5.94
N GLU A 32 -4.15 -14.00 4.77
CA GLU A 32 -4.19 -15.30 4.07
C GLU A 32 -3.66 -16.44 4.97
N LEU A 33 -2.51 -16.22 5.62
CA LEU A 33 -1.89 -17.20 6.51
C LEU A 33 -2.77 -17.49 7.73
N LEU A 34 -3.43 -16.48 8.30
CA LEU A 34 -4.37 -16.66 9.41
C LEU A 34 -5.62 -17.43 9.01
N ALA A 35 -6.19 -17.14 7.84
CA ALA A 35 -7.31 -17.92 7.29
C ALA A 35 -6.93 -19.40 7.09
N GLY A 36 -5.68 -19.66 6.69
CA GLY A 36 -5.09 -20.99 6.60
C GLY A 36 -4.68 -21.61 7.95
N LYS A 37 -4.99 -20.97 9.08
CA LYS A 37 -4.58 -21.39 10.45
C LYS A 37 -3.06 -21.50 10.65
N GLN A 38 -2.28 -20.79 9.84
CA GLN A 38 -0.81 -20.77 9.89
C GLN A 38 -0.31 -19.65 10.80
N THR A 39 -0.73 -19.65 12.07
CA THR A 39 -0.50 -18.55 13.03
C THR A 39 0.98 -18.16 13.17
N ARG A 40 1.88 -19.13 13.21
CA ARG A 40 3.33 -18.86 13.32
C ARG A 40 3.89 -18.19 12.07
N ALA A 41 3.47 -18.63 10.88
CA ALA A 41 3.87 -18.00 9.63
C ALA A 41 3.30 -16.58 9.51
N ALA A 42 2.05 -16.38 9.91
CA ALA A 42 1.43 -15.06 9.96
C ALA A 42 2.18 -14.10 10.90
N ALA A 43 2.62 -14.58 12.06
CA ALA A 43 3.44 -13.79 12.98
C ALA A 43 4.78 -13.37 12.37
N TYR A 44 5.44 -14.25 11.61
CA TYR A 44 6.68 -13.89 10.88
C TYR A 44 6.41 -12.88 9.76
N ALA A 45 5.37 -13.08 8.96
CA ALA A 45 4.98 -12.11 7.93
C ALA A 45 4.66 -10.72 8.53
N MET A 46 4.10 -10.69 9.74
CA MET A 46 3.85 -9.44 10.46
C MET A 46 5.15 -8.72 10.88
N GLN A 47 6.25 -9.45 11.10
CA GLN A 47 7.56 -8.83 11.35
C GLN A 47 8.12 -8.18 10.08
N GLU A 48 7.92 -8.79 8.91
CA GLU A 48 8.30 -8.20 7.62
C GLU A 48 7.51 -6.91 7.35
N VAL A 49 6.21 -6.93 7.66
CA VAL A 49 5.33 -5.73 7.62
C VAL A 49 5.89 -4.59 8.47
N SER A 50 6.39 -4.87 9.68
CA SER A 50 7.05 -3.86 10.53
C SER A 50 8.31 -3.27 9.88
N VAL A 51 9.14 -4.12 9.27
CA VAL A 51 10.35 -3.67 8.57
C VAL A 51 9.98 -2.76 7.41
N ASP A 52 8.96 -3.11 6.62
CA ASP A 52 8.53 -2.28 5.49
C ASP A 52 7.89 -0.98 5.94
N PHE A 53 7.08 -1.00 7.01
CA PHE A 53 6.51 0.22 7.59
C PHE A 53 7.59 1.20 8.04
N ARG A 54 8.69 0.73 8.64
CA ARG A 54 9.83 1.57 9.02
C ARG A 54 10.55 2.18 7.82
N LYS A 55 10.59 1.49 6.67
CA LYS A 55 11.12 2.08 5.43
C LYS A 55 10.27 3.25 4.98
N GLU A 56 8.94 3.13 5.05
CA GLU A 56 8.03 4.24 4.72
C GLU A 56 8.15 5.39 5.74
N LEU A 57 8.28 5.08 7.04
CA LEU A 57 8.55 6.10 8.06
C LEU A 57 9.83 6.91 7.74
N GLY A 58 10.89 6.24 7.29
CA GLY A 58 12.14 6.90 6.88
C GLY A 58 12.03 7.82 5.67
N ARG A 59 10.96 7.69 4.87
CA ARG A 59 10.63 8.56 3.73
C ARG A 59 9.72 9.74 4.15
N CYS A 60 9.18 9.74 5.36
CA CYS A 60 8.24 10.75 5.80
C CYS A 60 8.95 12.04 6.22
N HIS A 61 8.61 13.14 5.55
CA HIS A 61 9.13 14.47 5.86
C HIS A 61 8.06 15.40 6.48
N ASP A 62 6.79 14.98 6.45
CA ASP A 62 5.70 15.69 7.10
C ASP A 62 5.66 15.36 8.60
N GLU A 63 5.76 16.39 9.44
CA GLU A 63 5.84 16.22 10.90
C GLU A 63 4.57 15.59 11.49
N ALA A 64 3.39 15.95 10.97
CA ALA A 64 2.12 15.47 11.50
C ALA A 64 1.92 13.99 11.15
N ILE A 65 2.11 13.61 9.89
CA ILE A 65 2.03 12.23 9.42
C ILE A 65 3.12 11.39 10.07
N GLY A 66 4.37 11.89 10.08
CA GLY A 66 5.51 11.24 10.72
C GLY A 66 5.28 10.96 12.20
N GLY A 67 4.71 11.93 12.93
CA GLY A 67 4.30 11.77 14.32
C GLY A 67 3.32 10.61 14.53
N ARG A 68 2.28 10.51 13.70
CA ARG A 68 1.31 9.40 13.75
C ARG A 68 1.94 8.06 13.34
N MET A 69 2.84 8.05 12.36
CA MET A 69 3.57 6.83 11.96
C MET A 69 4.48 6.33 13.08
N MET A 70 5.21 7.22 13.75
CA MET A 70 6.02 6.86 14.92
C MET A 70 5.18 6.29 16.07
N GLN A 71 3.96 6.80 16.28
CA GLN A 71 3.04 6.24 17.28
C GLN A 71 2.46 4.87 16.87
N THR A 72 2.39 4.62 15.56
CA THR A 72 1.83 3.38 14.99
C THR A 72 2.86 2.26 14.95
N GLU A 73 4.15 2.57 14.77
CA GLU A 73 5.22 1.58 14.66
C GLU A 73 5.27 0.57 15.84
N PRO A 74 5.19 1.00 17.12
CA PRO A 74 5.18 0.05 18.23
C PRO A 74 3.92 -0.85 18.25
N ARG A 75 2.79 -0.37 17.71
CA ARG A 75 1.57 -1.18 17.58
C ARG A 75 1.81 -2.32 16.59
N ILE A 76 2.41 -2.01 15.43
CA ILE A 76 2.74 -2.97 14.38
C ILE A 76 3.71 -4.03 14.91
N ASP A 77 4.77 -3.61 15.60
CA ASP A 77 5.74 -4.51 16.23
C ASP A 77 5.08 -5.48 17.23
N GLY A 78 4.11 -4.98 18.00
CA GLY A 78 3.35 -5.79 18.95
C GLY A 78 2.37 -6.78 18.30
N LEU A 79 1.93 -6.57 17.05
CA LEU A 79 0.95 -7.43 16.40
C LEU A 79 1.49 -8.84 16.14
N GLY A 80 2.77 -8.98 15.77
CA GLY A 80 3.36 -10.31 15.54
C GLY A 80 3.30 -11.20 16.78
N ALA A 81 3.60 -10.66 17.96
CA ALA A 81 3.52 -11.38 19.22
C ALA A 81 2.06 -11.70 19.62
N LYS A 82 1.13 -10.77 19.40
CA LYS A 82 -0.31 -10.99 19.65
C LYS A 82 -0.89 -12.05 18.73
N ILE A 83 -0.48 -12.08 17.47
CA ILE A 83 -0.85 -13.12 16.51
C ILE A 83 -0.33 -14.47 17.00
N ALA A 84 0.96 -14.57 17.33
CA ALA A 84 1.58 -15.81 17.78
C ALA A 84 0.92 -16.42 19.02
N SER A 85 0.46 -15.57 19.96
CA SER A 85 -0.23 -16.00 21.18
C SER A 85 -1.75 -16.18 21.01
N GLY A 86 -2.32 -15.81 19.86
CA GLY A 86 -3.77 -15.80 19.67
C GLY A 86 -4.50 -14.71 20.47
N ALA A 87 -3.79 -13.71 20.99
CA ALA A 87 -4.32 -12.63 21.82
C ALA A 87 -5.03 -11.53 21.02
N VAL A 88 -5.12 -11.65 19.69
CA VAL A 88 -5.82 -10.72 18.81
C VAL A 88 -6.79 -11.48 17.90
N SER A 89 -8.02 -10.98 17.79
CA SER A 89 -9.03 -11.55 16.89
C SER A 89 -8.83 -11.08 15.45
N ALA A 90 -9.35 -11.83 14.48
CA ALA A 90 -9.31 -11.43 13.07
C ALA A 90 -9.98 -10.05 12.85
N ALA A 91 -11.13 -9.80 13.50
CA ALA A 91 -11.80 -8.50 13.38
C ALA A 91 -10.99 -7.33 13.98
N ALA A 92 -10.24 -7.58 15.06
CA ALA A 92 -9.33 -6.57 15.61
C ALA A 92 -8.14 -6.32 14.68
N LEU A 93 -7.59 -7.37 14.05
CA LEU A 93 -6.53 -7.23 13.04
C LEU A 93 -7.01 -6.47 11.81
N ASP A 94 -8.19 -6.80 11.27
CA ASP A 94 -8.78 -6.08 10.15
C ASP A 94 -8.86 -4.58 10.45
N LYS A 95 -9.30 -4.21 11.66
CA LYS A 95 -9.34 -2.80 12.08
C LYS A 95 -7.95 -2.16 12.10
N GLU A 96 -6.97 -2.82 12.71
CA GLU A 96 -5.59 -2.33 12.76
C GLU A 96 -5.00 -2.15 11.35
N PHE A 97 -5.18 -3.14 10.47
CA PHE A 97 -4.72 -3.07 9.08
C PHE A 97 -5.39 -1.94 8.31
N GLY A 98 -6.70 -1.73 8.53
CA GLY A 98 -7.44 -0.62 7.93
C GLY A 98 -6.91 0.74 8.36
N GLU A 99 -6.63 0.94 9.65
CA GLU A 99 -6.06 2.18 10.19
C GLU A 99 -4.65 2.43 9.63
N ILE A 100 -3.81 1.40 9.57
CA ILE A 100 -2.44 1.52 9.06
C ILE A 100 -2.43 1.79 7.56
N ASP A 101 -3.24 1.09 6.77
CA ASP A 101 -3.38 1.34 5.34
C ASP A 101 -3.88 2.78 5.09
N HIS A 102 -4.81 3.30 5.89
CA HIS A 102 -5.26 4.70 5.73
C HIS A 102 -4.13 5.70 6.01
N LEU A 103 -3.32 5.47 7.05
CA LEU A 103 -2.13 6.28 7.35
C LEU A 103 -1.10 6.22 6.22
N LEU A 104 -0.88 5.05 5.63
CA LEU A 104 0.02 4.89 4.47
C LEU A 104 -0.55 5.60 3.24
N ALA A 105 -1.87 5.58 3.04
CA ALA A 105 -2.51 6.34 1.98
C ALA A 105 -2.25 7.85 2.12
N GLU A 106 -2.39 8.40 3.34
CA GLU A 106 -2.06 9.79 3.66
C GLU A 106 -0.59 10.11 3.38
N HIS A 107 0.31 9.25 3.83
CA HIS A 107 1.75 9.40 3.63
C HIS A 107 2.12 9.45 2.13
N HIS A 108 1.67 8.48 1.34
CA HIS A 108 1.99 8.45 -0.09
C HIS A 108 1.31 9.58 -0.87
N GLN A 109 0.11 10.00 -0.48
CA GLN A 109 -0.53 11.16 -1.11
C GLN A 109 0.29 12.44 -0.89
N GLN A 110 0.80 12.63 0.33
CA GLN A 110 1.66 13.76 0.66
C GLN A 110 2.97 13.72 -0.15
N LEU A 111 3.63 12.56 -0.24
CA LEU A 111 4.83 12.38 -1.06
C LEU A 111 4.59 12.68 -2.54
N ALA A 112 3.46 12.21 -3.09
CA ALA A 112 3.08 12.49 -4.46
C ALA A 112 2.85 13.99 -4.70
N ALA A 113 2.13 14.67 -3.81
CA ALA A 113 1.86 16.10 -3.90
C ALA A 113 3.15 16.93 -3.83
N GLU A 114 4.03 16.62 -2.89
CA GLU A 114 5.34 17.27 -2.75
C GLU A 114 6.21 17.04 -3.98
N GLY A 115 6.35 15.80 -4.42
CA GLY A 115 7.17 15.43 -5.57
C GLY A 115 6.67 16.08 -6.87
N PHE A 116 5.35 16.12 -7.08
CA PHE A 116 4.75 16.76 -8.24
C PHE A 116 4.92 18.29 -8.23
N SER A 117 4.80 18.92 -7.06
CA SER A 117 5.01 20.37 -6.92
C SER A 117 6.48 20.79 -7.07
N ARG A 118 7.42 19.84 -6.93
CA ARG A 118 8.87 20.06 -6.96
C ARG A 118 9.57 19.13 -7.96
N PRO A 119 9.22 19.16 -9.26
CA PRO A 119 9.66 18.17 -10.25
C PRO A 119 11.16 18.18 -10.52
N ARG A 120 11.89 19.24 -10.13
CA ARG A 120 13.36 19.29 -10.22
C ARG A 120 14.06 18.35 -9.23
N PHE A 121 13.37 17.93 -8.18
CA PHE A 121 13.93 17.18 -7.06
C PHE A 121 13.39 15.75 -6.97
N THR A 122 12.33 15.43 -7.71
CA THR A 122 11.68 14.12 -7.67
C THR A 122 11.39 13.64 -9.09
N LYS A 123 11.73 12.37 -9.36
CA LYS A 123 11.43 11.74 -10.64
C LYS A 123 9.92 11.50 -10.77
N MET A 124 9.36 11.72 -11.96
CA MET A 124 7.92 11.57 -12.16
C MET A 124 7.45 10.12 -11.99
N GLU A 125 8.34 9.14 -12.19
CA GLU A 125 8.09 7.73 -11.87
C GLU A 125 7.89 7.50 -10.36
N THR A 126 8.58 8.28 -9.51
CA THR A 126 8.37 8.24 -8.06
C THR A 126 7.00 8.82 -7.70
N VAL A 127 6.63 9.95 -8.31
CA VAL A 127 5.28 10.54 -8.16
C VAL A 127 4.22 9.53 -8.60
N ALA A 128 4.38 8.91 -9.76
CA ALA A 128 3.47 7.89 -10.29
C ALA A 128 3.29 6.73 -9.30
N ARG A 129 4.40 6.24 -8.72
CA ARG A 129 4.37 5.20 -7.68
C ARG A 129 3.59 5.65 -6.45
N ASP A 130 3.88 6.83 -5.92
CA ASP A 130 3.26 7.30 -4.68
C ASP A 130 1.76 7.61 -4.90
N VAL A 131 1.35 8.15 -6.05
CA VAL A 131 -0.08 8.28 -6.42
C VAL A 131 -0.76 6.91 -6.45
N SER A 132 -0.11 5.92 -7.07
CA SER A 132 -0.65 4.56 -7.16
C SER A 132 -0.81 3.92 -5.78
N LEU A 133 0.22 4.02 -4.93
CA LEU A 133 0.21 3.45 -3.59
C LEU A 133 -0.86 4.13 -2.71
N ALA A 134 -0.96 5.45 -2.75
CA ALA A 134 -1.99 6.18 -2.01
C ALA A 134 -3.41 5.69 -2.35
N ALA A 135 -3.72 5.54 -3.63
CA ALA A 135 -5.02 5.05 -4.09
C ALA A 135 -5.27 3.59 -3.69
N GLN A 136 -4.27 2.72 -3.85
CA GLN A 136 -4.40 1.29 -3.49
C GLN A 136 -4.56 1.09 -1.99
N TYR A 137 -3.81 1.80 -1.16
CA TYR A 137 -3.94 1.74 0.30
C TYR A 137 -5.30 2.26 0.77
N LEU A 138 -5.81 3.36 0.20
CA LEU A 138 -7.15 3.85 0.54
C LEU A 138 -8.23 2.82 0.19
N ALA A 139 -8.15 2.23 -1.02
CA ALA A 139 -9.06 1.19 -1.44
C ALA A 139 -8.97 -0.05 -0.54
N ARG A 140 -7.76 -0.50 -0.18
CA ARG A 140 -7.57 -1.68 0.68
C ARG A 140 -8.01 -1.44 2.12
N SER A 141 -7.72 -0.27 2.68
CA SER A 141 -8.21 0.15 3.99
C SER A 141 -9.73 -0.02 4.10
N SER A 142 -10.46 0.42 3.06
CA SER A 142 -11.93 0.29 3.01
C SER A 142 -12.43 -1.16 3.05
N ARG A 143 -11.69 -2.08 2.41
CA ARG A 143 -11.98 -3.52 2.42
C ARG A 143 -11.77 -4.11 3.80
N TRP A 144 -10.67 -3.76 4.47
CA TRP A 144 -10.37 -4.24 5.82
C TRP A 144 -11.48 -3.87 6.81
N VAL A 145 -11.91 -2.62 6.83
CA VAL A 145 -12.98 -2.16 7.73
C VAL A 145 -14.39 -2.45 7.23
N LYS A 146 -14.52 -3.20 6.12
CA LYS A 146 -15.79 -3.63 5.51
C LYS A 146 -16.76 -2.48 5.25
N GLN A 147 -16.21 -1.33 4.85
CA GLN A 147 -16.96 -0.14 4.49
C GLN A 147 -16.60 0.26 3.08
N PRO A 148 -17.54 0.14 2.11
CA PRO A 148 -17.31 0.63 0.77
C PRO A 148 -16.95 2.12 0.78
N LEU A 149 -16.04 2.51 -0.10
CA LEU A 149 -15.76 3.92 -0.35
C LEU A 149 -17.03 4.63 -0.84
N ALA A 150 -17.21 5.88 -0.41
CA ALA A 150 -18.21 6.75 -1.02
C ALA A 150 -17.90 6.94 -2.52
N SER A 151 -18.93 7.17 -3.34
CA SER A 151 -18.79 7.21 -4.81
C SER A 151 -17.75 8.24 -5.29
N ASP A 152 -17.62 9.36 -4.61
CA ASP A 152 -16.64 10.40 -4.92
C ASP A 152 -15.21 9.98 -4.55
N MET A 153 -15.03 9.30 -3.41
CA MET A 153 -13.75 8.71 -3.02
C MET A 153 -13.33 7.59 -3.97
N GLN A 154 -14.26 6.72 -4.37
CA GLN A 154 -13.99 5.65 -5.34
C GLN A 154 -13.56 6.25 -6.69
N LYS A 155 -14.25 7.30 -7.16
CA LYS A 155 -13.85 8.02 -8.36
C LYS A 155 -12.43 8.59 -8.24
N ALA A 156 -12.08 9.21 -7.11
CA ALA A 156 -10.73 9.73 -6.88
C ALA A 156 -9.66 8.63 -6.91
N VAL A 157 -9.95 7.46 -6.35
CA VAL A 157 -9.07 6.27 -6.45
C VAL A 157 -8.89 5.83 -7.90
N ASP A 158 -9.98 5.69 -8.65
CA ASP A 158 -9.93 5.20 -10.03
C ASP A 158 -9.17 6.18 -10.95
N ASP A 159 -9.44 7.49 -10.82
CA ASP A 159 -8.74 8.54 -11.56
C ASP A 159 -7.24 8.57 -11.20
N ALA A 160 -6.90 8.43 -9.91
CA ALA A 160 -5.52 8.39 -9.46
C ALA A 160 -4.74 7.18 -10.02
N LEU A 161 -5.36 5.99 -10.05
CA LEU A 161 -4.75 4.81 -10.65
C LEU A 161 -4.54 4.98 -12.16
N ALA A 162 -5.49 5.61 -12.85
CA ALA A 162 -5.37 5.91 -14.27
C ALA A 162 -4.22 6.90 -14.54
N ILE A 163 -4.11 7.97 -13.76
CA ILE A 163 -3.03 8.96 -13.89
C ILE A 163 -1.68 8.36 -13.53
N ALA A 164 -1.57 7.59 -12.44
CA ALA A 164 -0.33 6.90 -12.08
C ALA A 164 0.18 6.01 -13.22
N LYS A 165 -0.72 5.29 -13.90
CA LYS A 165 -0.36 4.48 -15.07
C LYS A 165 0.16 5.33 -16.22
N GLN A 166 -0.46 6.49 -16.49
CA GLN A 166 -0.02 7.40 -17.55
C GLN A 166 1.34 8.03 -17.22
N LEU A 167 1.53 8.51 -16.00
CA LEU A 167 2.81 9.08 -15.53
C LEU A 167 3.95 8.06 -15.58
N ALA A 168 3.68 6.79 -15.28
CA ALA A 168 4.67 5.72 -15.37
C ALA A 168 5.01 5.37 -16.84
N ALA A 169 4.09 5.59 -17.78
CA ALA A 169 4.28 5.30 -19.19
C ALA A 169 4.99 6.44 -19.94
N ASP A 170 4.68 7.69 -19.61
CA ASP A 170 5.30 8.88 -20.19
C ASP A 170 5.62 9.93 -19.10
N PRO A 171 6.70 9.72 -18.32
CA PRO A 171 7.08 10.62 -17.24
C PRO A 171 7.49 12.02 -17.72
N GLY A 172 7.80 12.18 -19.01
CA GLY A 172 8.19 13.47 -19.61
C GLY A 172 7.01 14.38 -19.94
N ASN A 173 5.81 13.81 -20.12
CA ASN A 173 4.61 14.54 -20.49
C ASN A 173 3.44 14.18 -19.55
N PRO A 174 3.46 14.68 -18.29
CA PRO A 174 2.37 14.42 -17.36
C PRO A 174 1.04 14.99 -17.90
N PRO A 175 -0.08 14.25 -17.78
CA PRO A 175 -1.40 14.76 -18.16
C PRO A 175 -1.75 16.06 -17.43
N VAL A 176 -2.48 16.96 -18.10
CA VAL A 176 -2.80 18.31 -17.58
C VAL A 176 -3.65 18.23 -16.30
N GLU A 177 -4.46 17.18 -16.17
CA GLU A 177 -5.33 16.91 -15.04
C GLU A 177 -4.60 16.31 -13.81
N THR A 178 -3.32 15.93 -13.94
CA THR A 178 -2.54 15.31 -12.86
C THR A 178 -2.63 16.05 -11.53
N PRO A 179 -2.44 17.39 -11.45
CA PRO A 179 -2.53 18.10 -10.17
C PRO A 179 -3.92 17.97 -9.54
N ALA A 180 -4.98 18.12 -10.35
CA ALA A 180 -6.35 18.03 -9.86
C ALA A 180 -6.70 16.63 -9.33
N VAL A 181 -6.14 15.58 -9.95
CA VAL A 181 -6.32 14.19 -9.48
C VAL A 181 -5.57 13.93 -8.18
N ILE A 182 -4.34 14.44 -8.04
CA ILE A 182 -3.57 14.34 -6.78
C ILE A 182 -4.30 15.06 -5.64
N ASP A 183 -4.87 16.23 -5.91
CA ASP A 183 -5.65 17.01 -4.94
C ASP A 183 -6.96 16.30 -4.55
N ALA A 184 -7.68 15.77 -5.53
CA ALA A 184 -8.92 15.01 -5.30
C ALA A 184 -8.65 13.75 -4.44
N LEU A 185 -7.56 13.04 -4.71
CA LEU A 185 -7.12 11.93 -3.88
C LEU A 185 -6.77 12.40 -2.46
N GLY A 186 -6.11 13.55 -2.30
CA GLY A 186 -5.83 14.15 -1.01
C GLY A 186 -7.09 14.46 -0.19
N VAL A 187 -8.14 14.97 -0.83
CA VAL A 187 -9.45 15.18 -0.19
C VAL A 187 -10.09 13.86 0.21
N ALA A 188 -10.03 12.84 -0.65
CA ALA A 188 -10.59 11.53 -0.36
C ALA A 188 -9.88 10.84 0.81
N VAL A 189 -8.54 10.86 0.81
CA VAL A 189 -7.71 10.23 1.83
C VAL A 189 -7.85 10.91 3.20
N LYS A 190 -8.02 12.23 3.26
CA LYS A 190 -8.23 12.95 4.54
C LYS A 190 -9.64 12.79 5.11
N ARG A 191 -10.57 12.19 4.37
CA ARG A 191 -11.93 11.98 4.85
C ARG A 191 -11.97 10.78 5.80
N PRO A 192 -12.53 10.93 7.01
CA PRO A 192 -12.65 9.81 7.92
C PRO A 192 -13.56 8.73 7.32
N MET A 193 -13.07 7.49 7.35
CA MET A 193 -13.88 6.30 7.11
C MET A 193 -14.96 6.24 8.18
N ARG A 194 -16.22 6.52 7.80
CA ARG A 194 -17.34 6.50 8.74
C ARG A 194 -17.63 5.05 9.14
N VAL A 195 -17.07 4.63 10.28
CA VAL A 195 -17.47 3.37 10.90
C VAL A 195 -18.96 3.42 11.14
N ALA A 196 -19.70 2.55 10.45
CA ALA A 196 -21.12 2.35 10.71
C ALA A 196 -21.22 2.02 12.20
N GLN A 197 -21.68 2.98 13.01
CA GLN A 197 -21.99 2.73 14.40
C GLN A 197 -23.09 1.68 14.38
N GLY A 198 -22.72 0.45 14.73
CA GLY A 198 -23.69 -0.61 14.96
C GLY A 198 -24.69 -0.07 15.97
N GLY A 199 -25.94 0.08 15.53
CA GLY A 199 -27.03 0.42 16.41
C GLY A 199 -27.13 -0.68 17.46
N SER A 200 -26.64 -0.39 18.66
CA SER A 200 -27.07 -1.09 19.86
C SER A 200 -28.51 -0.64 20.11
N THR A 201 -29.47 -1.32 19.50
CA THR A 201 -30.86 -1.27 19.98
C THR A 201 -30.90 -1.92 21.36
N PRO A 202 -31.43 -1.24 22.40
CA PRO A 202 -31.59 -1.79 23.74
C PRO A 202 -32.61 -2.93 23.80
#